data_AF-A0A7V0MUG2-F1
#
_entry.id   AF-A0A7V0MUG2-F1
#
_cell.length_a   1.000
_cell.length_b   1.000
_cell.length_c   1.000
_cell.angle_alpha   90.00
_cell.angle_beta   90.00
_cell.angle_gamma   90.00
#
_symmetry.space_group_name_H-M   'P 1'
#
loop_
_entity.id
_entity.type
_entity.pdbx_description
1 polymer ?
#
loop_
_entity_poly.entity_id
_entity_poly.type
_entity_poly.pdbx_seq_one_letter_code
_entity_poly.pdbx_strand_id
1 'polypeptide(L)'
;MSLLILLFYLLAVYAQFRVEKGVPPEPGLTLGWAPALAVLSAGVIVVAGVALTHAAKTISEGTGIAQSVVGAILVALATSLPEVAASIGALRLRAFDLLAGDIFGSNLFNVVTIFFADLVFGRPILGALGADAWPLVLVAAWGIGLTALAVAALQVKAGKGWRGPEPASLLLFLGYLGGLGVLAAQGFYQ
;
A
#
# COMPACT_ATOMS: atom_id res chain seq x y z
N MET A 1 21.46 -0.97 4.50
CA MET A 1 20.23 -0.13 4.57
C MET A 1 18.98 -0.99 4.64
N SER A 2 18.75 -1.93 3.72
CA SER A 2 17.59 -2.82 3.71
C SER A 2 17.40 -3.68 4.98
N LEU A 3 18.49 -4.12 5.63
CA LEU A 3 18.40 -4.78 6.95
C LEU A 3 17.85 -3.86 8.05
N LEU A 4 18.16 -2.55 8.00
CA LEU A 4 17.58 -1.58 8.94
C LEU A 4 16.09 -1.41 8.65
N ILE A 5 15.69 -1.31 7.37
CA ILE A 5 14.28 -1.24 6.97
C ILE A 5 13.51 -2.46 7.51
N LEU A 6 14.06 -3.67 7.34
CA LEU A 6 13.46 -4.90 7.88
C LEU A 6 13.37 -4.85 9.41
N LEU A 7 14.43 -4.42 10.10
CA LEU A 7 14.42 -4.29 11.56
C LEU A 7 13.33 -3.32 12.03
N PHE A 8 13.21 -2.14 11.41
CA PHE A 8 12.16 -1.17 11.74
C PHE A 8 10.76 -1.74 11.51
N TYR A 9 10.56 -2.49 10.41
CA TYR A 9 9.29 -3.18 10.17
C TYR A 9 8.97 -4.19 11.26
N LEU A 10 9.92 -5.06 11.61
CA LEU A 10 9.71 -6.07 12.65
C LEU A 10 9.42 -5.42 14.01
N LEU A 11 10.09 -4.31 14.33
CA LEU A 11 9.82 -3.52 15.54
C LEU A 11 8.41 -2.90 15.52
N ALA A 12 7.98 -2.36 14.39
CA ALA A 12 6.64 -1.79 14.24
C ALA A 12 5.54 -2.87 14.34
N VAL A 13 5.71 -4.01 13.66
CA VAL A 13 4.81 -5.17 13.77
C VAL A 13 4.76 -5.69 15.21
N TYR A 14 5.92 -5.78 15.87
CA TYR A 14 5.99 -6.17 17.27
C TYR A 14 5.27 -5.17 18.18
N ALA A 15 5.45 -3.87 17.97
CA ALA A 15 4.77 -2.83 18.73
C ALA A 15 3.24 -2.92 18.54
N GLN A 16 2.78 -3.09 17.31
CA GLN A 16 1.35 -3.27 16.99
C GLN A 16 0.79 -4.52 17.69
N PHE A 17 1.47 -5.66 17.58
CA PHE A 17 1.06 -6.90 18.23
C PHE A 17 0.98 -6.78 19.75
N ARG A 18 1.88 -6.00 20.37
CA ARG A 18 1.88 -5.73 21.81
C ARG A 18 0.67 -4.88 22.22
N VAL A 19 0.23 -3.96 21.38
CA VAL A 19 -0.98 -3.15 21.60
C VAL A 19 -2.24 -4.00 21.44
N GLU A 20 -2.34 -4.80 20.37
CA GLU A 20 -3.51 -5.64 20.08
C GLU A 20 -3.72 -6.78 21.09
N LYS A 21 -2.65 -7.32 21.67
CA LYS A 21 -2.74 -8.37 22.72
C LYS A 21 -3.57 -7.97 23.95
N GLY A 22 -3.79 -6.68 24.17
CA GLY A 22 -4.65 -6.18 25.25
C GLY A 22 -6.15 -6.24 24.95
N VAL A 23 -6.55 -6.52 23.70
CA VAL A 23 -7.95 -6.57 23.27
C VAL A 23 -8.49 -8.00 23.45
N PRO A 24 -9.58 -8.21 24.22
CA PRO A 24 -10.16 -9.53 24.37
C PRO A 24 -10.68 -10.05 23.03
N PRO A 25 -10.47 -11.34 22.71
CA PRO A 25 -10.95 -11.92 21.45
C PRO A 25 -12.48 -11.82 21.35
N GLU A 26 -12.99 -11.55 20.15
CA GLU A 26 -14.44 -11.51 19.95
C GLU A 26 -15.08 -12.88 20.24
N PRO A 27 -16.13 -12.93 21.08
CA PRO A 27 -16.80 -14.18 21.41
C PRO A 27 -17.41 -14.84 20.16
N GLY A 28 -17.15 -16.13 19.95
CA GLY A 28 -17.77 -16.92 18.89
C GLY A 28 -16.95 -17.06 17.59
N LEU A 29 -15.78 -16.41 17.49
CA LEU A 29 -14.85 -16.66 16.39
C LEU A 29 -14.03 -17.93 16.66
N THR A 30 -14.17 -18.93 15.80
CA THR A 30 -13.33 -20.14 15.81
C THR A 30 -12.28 -20.07 14.71
N LEU A 31 -11.06 -20.54 14.99
CA LEU A 31 -9.97 -20.58 14.01
C LEU A 31 -10.36 -21.35 12.75
N GLY A 32 -11.08 -22.47 12.90
CA GLY A 32 -11.76 -23.18 11.81
C GLY A 32 -10.95 -23.31 10.51
N TRP A 33 -11.60 -23.01 9.39
CA TRP A 33 -11.00 -23.01 8.05
C TRP A 33 -10.35 -21.66 7.67
N ALA A 34 -10.35 -20.67 8.56
CA ALA A 34 -9.91 -19.32 8.25
C ALA A 34 -8.44 -19.24 7.77
N PRO A 35 -7.45 -19.94 8.39
CA PRO A 35 -6.08 -19.96 7.89
C PRO A 35 -5.96 -20.56 6.49
N ALA A 36 -6.72 -21.61 6.21
CA ALA A 36 -6.72 -22.25 4.90
C ALA A 36 -7.28 -21.30 3.83
N LEU A 37 -8.37 -20.57 4.13
CA LEU A 37 -8.88 -19.55 3.21
C LEU A 37 -7.88 -18.40 3.02
N ALA A 38 -7.18 -17.97 4.07
CA ALA A 38 -6.18 -16.92 3.98
C ALA A 38 -5.02 -17.33 3.06
N VAL A 39 -4.49 -18.55 3.21
CA VAL A 39 -3.44 -19.10 2.35
C VAL A 39 -3.93 -19.27 0.91
N LEU A 40 -5.14 -19.79 0.71
CA LEU A 40 -5.73 -19.94 -0.61
C LEU A 40 -5.88 -18.57 -1.31
N SER A 41 -6.42 -17.58 -0.61
CA SER A 41 -6.59 -16.22 -1.11
C SER A 41 -5.25 -15.59 -1.50
N ALA A 42 -4.23 -15.74 -0.65
CA ALA A 42 -2.88 -15.26 -0.94
C ALA A 42 -2.31 -15.93 -2.20
N GLY A 43 -2.48 -17.25 -2.36
CA GLY A 43 -2.07 -17.98 -3.55
C GLY A 43 -2.74 -17.47 -4.83
N VAL A 44 -4.06 -17.22 -4.78
CA VAL A 44 -4.81 -16.66 -5.92
C VAL A 44 -4.27 -15.28 -6.30
N ILE A 45 -4.01 -14.40 -5.32
CA ILE A 45 -3.46 -13.06 -5.56
C ILE A 45 -2.09 -13.15 -6.25
N VAL A 46 -1.21 -14.04 -5.79
CA VAL A 46 0.11 -14.24 -6.41
C VAL A 46 -0.01 -14.71 -7.85
N VAL A 47 -0.86 -15.71 -8.12
CA VAL A 47 -1.07 -16.23 -9.49
C VAL A 47 -1.66 -15.15 -10.40
N ALA A 48 -2.65 -14.40 -9.90
CA ALA A 48 -3.26 -13.31 -10.64
C ALA A 48 -2.24 -12.20 -10.98
N GLY A 49 -1.37 -11.83 -10.04
CA GLY A 49 -0.30 -10.85 -10.27
C GLY A 49 0.67 -11.28 -11.38
N VAL A 50 1.08 -12.55 -11.40
CA VAL A 50 1.93 -13.10 -12.47
C VAL A 50 1.20 -13.11 -13.82
N ALA A 51 -0.06 -13.54 -13.85
CA ALA A 51 -0.86 -13.55 -15.08
C ALA A 51 -1.02 -12.13 -15.67
N LEU A 52 -1.12 -11.11 -14.80
CA LEU A 52 -1.29 -9.73 -15.22
C LEU A 52 -0.10 -9.18 -16.01
N THR A 53 1.12 -9.63 -15.70
CA THR A 53 2.31 -9.25 -16.48
C THR A 53 2.25 -9.71 -17.94
N HIS A 54 1.65 -10.87 -18.19
CA HIS A 54 1.44 -11.39 -19.55
C HIS A 54 0.36 -10.58 -20.27
N ALA A 55 -0.73 -10.25 -19.56
CA ALA A 55 -1.77 -9.37 -20.09
C ALA A 55 -1.22 -7.98 -20.45
N ALA A 56 -0.32 -7.42 -19.64
CA ALA A 56 0.35 -6.15 -19.93
C ALA A 56 1.08 -6.16 -21.27
N LYS A 57 1.80 -7.26 -21.55
CA LYS A 57 2.50 -7.46 -22.82
C LYS A 57 1.53 -7.50 -23.99
N THR A 58 0.47 -8.31 -23.90
CA THR A 58 -0.53 -8.43 -24.98
C THR A 58 -1.25 -7.12 -25.25
N ILE A 59 -1.60 -6.36 -24.20
CA ILE A 59 -2.23 -5.04 -24.34
C ILE A 59 -1.26 -4.06 -25.00
N SER A 60 0.01 -4.05 -24.59
CA SER A 60 1.03 -3.22 -25.20
C SER A 60 1.19 -3.49 -26.70
N GLU A 61 1.29 -4.76 -27.09
CA GLU A 61 1.42 -5.18 -28.50
C GLU A 61 0.17 -4.81 -29.32
N GLY A 62 -1.03 -4.91 -28.74
CA GLY A 62 -2.28 -4.59 -29.43
C GLY A 62 -2.62 -3.09 -29.50
N THR A 63 -2.10 -2.28 -28.60
CA THR A 63 -2.42 -0.84 -28.51
C THR A 63 -1.30 0.07 -28.99
N GLY A 64 -0.06 -0.44 -29.10
CA GLY A 64 1.13 0.36 -29.39
C GLY A 64 1.60 1.22 -28.20
N ILE A 65 0.94 1.13 -27.04
CA ILE A 65 1.38 1.80 -25.81
C ILE A 65 2.61 1.06 -25.28
N ALA A 66 3.61 1.81 -24.79
CA ALA A 66 4.82 1.24 -24.21
C ALA A 66 4.50 0.23 -23.10
N GLN A 67 5.13 -0.95 -23.16
CA GLN A 67 4.91 -2.04 -22.20
C GLN A 67 5.20 -1.62 -20.76
N SER A 68 6.16 -0.72 -20.55
CA SER A 68 6.48 -0.14 -19.25
C SER A 68 5.29 0.62 -18.64
N VAL A 69 4.57 1.39 -19.45
CA VAL A 69 3.40 2.19 -19.01
C VAL A 69 2.23 1.26 -18.67
N VAL A 70 1.91 0.32 -19.55
CA VAL A 70 0.84 -0.66 -19.31
C VAL A 70 1.17 -1.53 -18.09
N GLY A 71 2.42 -1.98 -17.99
CA GLY A 71 2.92 -2.74 -16.85
C GLY A 71 2.80 -1.97 -15.54
N ALA A 72 3.19 -0.69 -15.50
CA ALA A 72 3.09 0.14 -14.31
C ALA A 72 1.63 0.29 -13.83
N ILE A 73 0.69 0.58 -14.74
CA ILE A 73 -0.74 0.72 -14.41
C ILE A 73 -1.29 -0.60 -13.86
N LEU A 74 -1.02 -1.70 -14.56
CA LEU A 74 -1.54 -3.00 -14.17
C LEU A 74 -0.94 -3.48 -12.85
N VAL A 75 0.36 -3.33 -12.62
CA VAL A 75 1.00 -3.66 -11.34
C VAL A 75 0.38 -2.85 -10.21
N ALA A 76 0.19 -1.53 -10.40
CA ALA A 76 -0.45 -0.68 -9.39
C ALA A 76 -1.88 -1.15 -9.05
N LEU A 77 -2.65 -1.58 -10.05
CA LEU A 77 -3.98 -2.17 -9.82
C LEU A 77 -3.89 -3.53 -9.11
N ALA A 78 -2.98 -4.40 -9.52
CA ALA A 78 -2.82 -5.74 -8.93
C ALA A 78 -2.46 -5.68 -7.44
N THR A 79 -1.64 -4.71 -7.04
CA THR A 79 -1.25 -4.55 -5.63
C THR A 79 -2.35 -3.88 -4.82
N SER A 80 -3.06 -2.89 -5.39
CA SER A 80 -4.04 -2.11 -4.63
C SER A 80 -5.47 -2.62 -4.61
N LEU A 81 -5.86 -3.47 -5.55
CA LEU A 81 -7.19 -4.10 -5.52
C LEU A 81 -7.40 -4.99 -4.28
N PRO A 82 -6.45 -5.86 -3.87
CA PRO A 82 -6.57 -6.63 -2.64
C PRO A 82 -6.79 -5.76 -1.40
N GLU A 83 -6.04 -4.67 -1.29
CA GLU A 83 -6.10 -3.71 -0.17
C GLU A 83 -7.48 -3.03 -0.13
N VAL A 84 -7.97 -2.54 -1.28
CA VAL A 84 -9.32 -1.97 -1.39
C VAL A 84 -10.40 -3.01 -0.99
N ALA A 85 -10.26 -4.26 -1.41
CA ALA A 85 -11.20 -5.32 -1.05
C ALA A 85 -11.19 -5.62 0.45
N ALA A 86 -10.00 -5.70 1.07
CA ALA A 86 -9.84 -5.90 2.51
C ALA A 86 -10.43 -4.73 3.32
N SER A 87 -10.12 -3.50 2.91
CA SER A 87 -10.66 -2.26 3.48
C SER A 87 -12.20 -2.20 3.42
N ILE A 88 -12.81 -2.56 2.27
CA ILE A 88 -14.28 -2.66 2.14
C ILE A 88 -14.84 -3.73 3.08
N GLY A 89 -14.17 -4.88 3.19
CA GLY A 89 -14.54 -5.94 4.13
C GLY A 89 -14.56 -5.45 5.58
N ALA A 90 -13.48 -4.79 6.02
CA ALA A 90 -13.37 -4.22 7.36
C ALA A 90 -14.46 -3.18 7.64
N LEU A 91 -14.76 -2.30 6.68
CA LEU A 91 -15.86 -1.32 6.78
C LEU A 91 -17.22 -1.99 6.94
N ARG A 92 -17.51 -3.05 6.18
CA ARG A 92 -18.77 -3.80 6.29
C ARG A 92 -18.94 -4.44 7.67
N LEU A 93 -17.84 -4.86 8.27
CA LEU A 93 -17.80 -5.41 9.63
C LEU A 93 -17.77 -4.34 10.72
N ARG A 94 -17.69 -3.04 10.36
CA ARG A 94 -17.46 -1.92 11.30
C ARG A 94 -16.18 -2.08 12.13
N ALA A 95 -15.20 -2.81 11.60
CA ALA A 95 -13.90 -3.03 12.22
C ALA A 95 -12.92 -1.91 11.81
N PHE A 96 -13.10 -0.72 12.38
CA PHE A 96 -12.31 0.46 12.00
C PHE A 96 -10.82 0.33 12.38
N ASP A 97 -10.51 -0.36 13.48
CA ASP A 97 -9.12 -0.63 13.87
C ASP A 97 -8.43 -1.57 12.85
N LEU A 98 -9.16 -2.56 12.33
CA LEU A 98 -8.68 -3.44 11.26
C LEU A 98 -8.44 -2.68 9.96
N LEU A 99 -9.35 -1.76 9.61
CA LEU A 99 -9.18 -0.88 8.45
C LEU A 99 -7.92 0.00 8.58
N ALA A 100 -7.70 0.61 9.75
CA ALA A 100 -6.50 1.40 9.99
C ALA A 100 -5.23 0.52 9.93
N GLY A 101 -5.27 -0.68 10.51
CA GLY A 101 -4.20 -1.67 10.45
C GLY A 101 -3.85 -2.09 9.02
N ASP A 102 -4.85 -2.26 8.15
CA ASP A 102 -4.67 -2.56 6.73
C ASP A 102 -3.95 -1.40 6.01
N ILE A 103 -4.44 -0.16 6.15
CA ILE A 103 -3.88 1.02 5.49
C ILE A 103 -2.42 1.29 5.91
N PHE A 104 -2.14 1.32 7.22
CA PHE A 104 -0.79 1.64 7.70
C PHE A 104 0.15 0.44 7.60
N GLY A 105 -0.35 -0.78 7.79
CA GLY A 105 0.42 -2.01 7.70
C GLY A 105 0.88 -2.30 6.27
N SER A 106 0.00 -2.14 5.28
CA SER A 106 0.35 -2.29 3.84
C SER A 106 1.40 -1.26 3.40
N ASN A 107 1.26 0.00 3.79
CA ASN A 107 2.27 1.03 3.53
C ASN A 107 3.64 0.67 4.10
N LEU A 108 3.67 0.14 5.33
CA LEU A 108 4.93 -0.28 5.95
C LEU A 108 5.51 -1.51 5.24
N PHE A 109 4.69 -2.49 4.88
CA PHE A 109 5.11 -3.67 4.13
C PHE A 109 5.67 -3.30 2.74
N ASN A 110 5.05 -2.33 2.05
CA ASN A 110 5.52 -1.83 0.76
C ASN A 110 6.96 -1.31 0.82
N VAL A 111 7.37 -0.66 1.91
CA VAL A 111 8.77 -0.21 2.09
C VAL A 111 9.72 -1.40 2.30
N VAL A 112 9.28 -2.46 2.98
CA VAL A 112 10.10 -3.67 3.20
C VAL A 112 10.35 -4.45 1.92
N THR A 113 9.52 -4.29 0.89
CA THR A 113 9.76 -4.93 -0.42
C THR A 113 11.15 -4.62 -0.99
N ILE A 114 11.75 -3.49 -0.61
CA ILE A 114 13.14 -3.12 -0.95
C ILE A 114 14.13 -4.18 -0.46
N PHE A 115 13.93 -4.74 0.75
CA PHE A 115 14.78 -5.81 1.27
C PHE A 115 14.67 -7.08 0.43
N PHE A 116 13.45 -7.46 0.05
CA PHE A 116 13.26 -8.63 -0.82
C PHE A 116 13.84 -8.38 -2.21
N ALA A 117 13.72 -7.17 -2.75
CA ALA A 117 14.35 -6.78 -4.01
C ALA A 117 15.88 -6.91 -3.93
N ASP A 118 16.52 -6.40 -2.86
CA ASP A 118 17.97 -6.55 -2.66
C ASP A 118 18.41 -8.02 -2.68
N LEU A 119 17.64 -8.91 -2.03
CA LEU A 119 17.92 -10.35 -2.01
C LEU A 119 17.79 -10.99 -3.39
N VAL A 120 16.73 -10.70 -4.12
CA VAL A 120 16.45 -11.28 -5.46
C VAL A 120 17.47 -10.79 -6.49
N PHE A 121 17.83 -9.51 -6.46
CA PHE A 121 18.75 -8.91 -7.42
C PHE A 121 20.23 -9.03 -7.01
N GLY A 122 20.52 -9.50 -5.80
CA GLY A 122 21.87 -9.71 -5.28
C GLY A 122 22.68 -8.43 -5.09
N ARG A 123 22.03 -7.27 -5.04
CA ARG A 123 22.67 -5.96 -4.88
C ARG A 123 21.74 -4.96 -4.19
N PRO A 124 22.27 -3.91 -3.51
CA PRO A 124 21.44 -2.86 -2.92
C PRO A 124 20.74 -2.03 -4.00
N ILE A 125 19.43 -2.21 -4.18
CA ILE A 125 18.66 -1.54 -5.24
C ILE A 125 18.65 -0.02 -5.05
N LEU A 126 18.56 0.44 -3.80
CA LEU A 126 18.65 1.88 -3.48
C LEU A 126 20.03 2.46 -3.77
N GLY A 127 21.09 1.67 -3.60
CA GLY A 127 22.45 2.10 -3.94
C GLY A 127 22.75 2.05 -5.44
N ALA A 128 21.96 1.28 -6.20
CA ALA A 128 22.03 1.25 -7.65
C ALA A 128 21.30 2.45 -8.30
N LEU A 129 20.47 3.17 -7.54
CA LEU A 129 19.88 4.42 -7.99
C LEU A 129 20.97 5.50 -8.00
N GLY A 130 21.24 6.06 -9.18
CA GLY A 130 22.22 7.15 -9.35
C GLY A 130 21.73 8.48 -8.75
N ALA A 131 22.56 9.53 -8.85
CA ALA A 131 22.23 10.88 -8.37
C ALA A 131 20.96 11.48 -9.02
N ASP A 132 20.58 10.97 -10.19
CA ASP A 132 19.41 11.43 -10.95
C ASP A 132 18.07 10.88 -10.42
N ALA A 133 18.08 10.08 -9.35
CA ALA A 133 16.89 9.53 -8.71
C ALA A 133 16.12 10.53 -7.80
N TRP A 134 16.44 11.83 -7.87
CA TRP A 134 15.74 12.90 -7.15
C TRP A 134 14.20 12.91 -7.31
N PRO A 135 13.59 12.46 -8.43
CA PRO A 135 12.13 12.37 -8.56
C PRO A 135 11.52 11.42 -7.54
N LEU A 136 12.19 10.29 -7.29
CA LEU A 136 11.74 9.29 -6.33
C LEU A 136 11.77 9.85 -4.90
N VAL A 137 12.70 10.78 -4.61
CA VAL A 137 12.74 11.50 -3.33
C VAL A 137 11.50 12.38 -3.17
N LEU A 138 11.05 13.07 -4.22
CA LEU A 138 9.81 13.83 -4.18
C LEU A 138 8.58 12.94 -3.98
N VAL A 139 8.50 11.82 -4.69
CA VAL A 139 7.41 10.83 -4.52
C VAL A 139 7.37 10.33 -3.07
N ALA A 140 8.52 9.95 -2.52
CA ALA A 140 8.63 9.46 -1.15
C ALA A 140 8.26 10.55 -0.13
N ALA A 141 8.78 11.77 -0.29
CA ALA A 141 8.47 12.89 0.60
C ALA A 141 6.97 13.22 0.59
N TRP A 142 6.34 13.20 -0.59
CA TRP A 142 4.90 13.41 -0.72
C TRP A 142 4.09 12.31 -0.03
N GLY A 143 4.47 11.05 -0.24
CA GLY A 143 3.84 9.91 0.43
C GLY A 143 3.96 9.98 1.96
N ILE A 144 5.12 10.37 2.48
CA ILE A 144 5.35 10.61 3.92
C ILE A 144 4.43 11.72 4.43
N GLY A 145 4.34 12.84 3.70
CA GLY A 145 3.48 13.98 4.06
C GLY A 145 1.99 13.59 4.13
N LEU A 146 1.49 12.87 3.14
CA LEU A 146 0.11 12.37 3.13
C LEU A 146 -0.14 11.38 4.27
N THR A 147 0.81 10.49 4.56
CA THR A 147 0.70 9.53 5.66
C THR A 147 0.68 10.26 7.02
N ALA A 148 1.54 11.27 7.21
CA ALA A 148 1.56 12.09 8.41
C ALA A 148 0.25 12.85 8.60
N LEU A 149 -0.31 13.42 7.53
CA LEU A 149 -1.63 14.06 7.55
C LEU A 149 -2.73 13.06 7.92
N ALA A 150 -2.68 11.84 7.39
CA ALA A 150 -3.64 10.79 7.73
C ALA A 150 -3.59 10.42 9.22
N VAL A 151 -2.38 10.30 9.78
CA VAL A 151 -2.20 10.06 11.22
C VAL A 151 -2.73 11.23 12.05
N ALA A 152 -2.47 12.49 11.64
CA ALA A 152 -3.01 13.66 12.31
C ALA A 152 -4.54 13.69 12.28
N ALA A 153 -5.14 13.26 11.16
CA ALA A 153 -6.59 13.18 11.00
C ALA A 153 -7.25 12.18 11.96
N LEU A 154 -6.57 11.10 12.35
CA LEU A 154 -7.10 10.14 13.34
C LEU A 154 -7.42 10.79 14.70
N GLN A 155 -6.76 11.91 15.02
CA GLN A 155 -6.97 12.64 16.27
C GLN A 155 -8.14 13.64 16.20
N VAL A 156 -8.67 13.89 15.00
CA VAL A 156 -9.79 14.82 14.79
C VAL A 156 -11.10 14.06 14.97
N LYS A 157 -11.92 14.48 15.92
CA LYS A 157 -13.27 13.90 16.09
C LYS A 157 -14.21 14.53 15.07
N ALA A 158 -14.79 13.72 14.20
CA ALA A 158 -15.87 14.16 13.32
C ALA A 158 -17.04 14.72 14.14
N GLY A 159 -17.48 15.95 13.82
CA GLY A 159 -18.60 16.61 14.48
C GLY A 159 -19.92 15.85 14.24
N LYS A 160 -20.76 15.75 15.28
CA LYS A 160 -22.10 15.14 15.17
C LYS A 160 -22.93 15.86 14.10
N GLY A 161 -23.33 15.13 13.05
CA GLY A 161 -24.25 15.62 12.00
C GLY A 161 -23.65 15.78 10.61
N TRP A 162 -22.34 15.56 10.42
CA TRP A 162 -21.72 15.60 9.10
C TRP A 162 -22.16 14.42 8.23
N ARG A 163 -22.56 14.68 6.98
CA ARG A 163 -23.06 13.69 6.01
C ARG A 163 -22.20 13.56 4.73
N GLY A 164 -20.95 14.03 4.78
CA GLY A 164 -20.00 13.91 3.67
C GLY A 164 -18.71 13.19 4.06
N PRO A 165 -17.76 13.03 3.12
CA PRO A 165 -16.38 12.68 3.46
C PRO A 165 -15.84 13.72 4.45
N GLU A 166 -15.09 13.26 5.45
CA GLU A 166 -14.48 14.14 6.43
C GLU A 166 -13.53 15.12 5.72
N PRO A 167 -13.45 16.40 6.13
CA PRO A 167 -12.54 17.37 5.51
C PRO A 167 -11.10 16.87 5.40
N ALA A 168 -10.62 16.09 6.37
CA ALA A 168 -9.31 15.46 6.33
C ALA A 168 -9.18 14.43 5.19
N SER A 169 -10.21 13.60 4.95
CA SER A 169 -10.23 12.65 3.84
C SER A 169 -10.26 13.34 2.47
N LEU A 170 -10.97 14.47 2.35
CA LEU A 170 -10.96 15.30 1.14
C LEU A 170 -9.59 15.93 0.92
N LEU A 171 -8.97 16.45 1.98
CA LEU A 171 -7.63 17.03 1.91
C LEU A 171 -6.59 15.98 1.51
N LEU A 172 -6.68 14.76 2.04
CA LEU A 172 -5.83 13.63 1.65
C LEU A 172 -6.01 13.27 0.17
N PHE A 173 -7.25 13.19 -0.30
CA PHE A 173 -7.56 12.89 -1.70
C PHE A 173 -7.05 13.97 -2.65
N LEU A 174 -7.31 15.25 -2.34
CA LEU A 174 -6.81 16.38 -3.14
C LEU A 174 -5.29 16.48 -3.09
N GLY A 175 -4.68 16.18 -1.94
CA GLY A 175 -3.22 16.10 -1.79
C GLY A 175 -2.63 14.98 -2.66
N TYR A 176 -3.26 13.81 -2.71
CA TYR A 176 -2.86 12.72 -3.60
C TYR A 176 -2.92 13.14 -5.08
N LEU A 177 -4.03 13.75 -5.53
CA LEU A 177 -4.16 14.25 -6.89
C LEU A 177 -3.16 15.36 -7.22
N GLY A 178 -2.90 16.26 -6.26
CA GLY A 178 -1.90 17.32 -6.39
C GLY A 178 -0.49 16.77 -6.59
N GLY A 179 -0.12 15.74 -5.83
CA GLY A 179 1.16 15.05 -5.98
C GLY A 179 1.31 14.40 -7.36
N LEU A 180 0.28 13.70 -7.84
CA LEU A 180 0.26 13.16 -9.20
C LEU A 180 0.41 14.26 -10.26
N GLY A 181 -0.26 15.40 -10.08
CA GLY A 181 -0.17 16.55 -10.99
C GLY A 181 1.24 17.15 -11.06
N VAL A 182 1.90 17.31 -9.91
CA VAL A 182 3.29 17.80 -9.84
C VAL A 182 4.24 16.83 -10.54
N LEU A 183 4.08 15.52 -10.32
CA LEU A 183 4.91 14.50 -10.96
C LEU A 183 4.69 14.46 -12.48
N ALA A 184 3.43 14.57 -12.94
CA ALA A 184 3.12 14.62 -14.36
C ALA A 184 3.73 15.86 -15.04
N ALA A 185 3.69 17.03 -14.37
CA ALA A 185 4.23 18.28 -14.89
C ALA A 185 5.75 18.30 -15.03
N GLN A 186 6.47 17.46 -14.27
CA GLN A 186 7.93 17.33 -14.37
C GLN A 186 8.40 16.40 -15.50
N GLY A 187 7.48 15.83 -16.28
CA GLY A 187 7.82 15.06 -17.48
C GLY A 187 8.24 13.61 -17.23
N PHE A 188 7.96 13.03 -16.06
CA PHE A 188 8.37 11.64 -15.71
C PHE A 188 7.68 10.53 -16.54
N TYR A 189 6.75 10.89 -17.42
CA TYR A 189 6.03 9.96 -18.31
C TYR A 189 6.35 10.15 -19.80
N GLN A 190 7.39 10.93 -20.15
CA GLN A 190 7.96 11.00 -21.51
C GLN A 190 9.29 10.27 -21.58
#